data_AF-A0A317MSG6-F1
#
_entry.id   AF-A0A317MSG6-F1
#
_cell.length_a   1.000
_cell.length_b   1.000
_cell.length_c   1.000
_cell.angle_alpha   90.00
_cell.angle_beta   90.00
_cell.angle_gamma   90.00
#
_symmetry.space_group_name_H-M   'P 1'
#
loop_
_entity.id
_entity.type
_entity.pdbx_description
1 polymer ?
#
loop_
_entity_poly.entity_id
_entity_poly.type
_entity_poly.pdbx_seq_one_letter_code
_entity_poly.pdbx_strand_id
1 'polypeptide(L)'
;MPLSAPAPRKLIHTRTVTCQGYERDDGLWDIEGHMTDVKTYTFPNRDRGGEIKAGEPVHGMWLRLTVDLEMTVHAAEAWTEYSPFSVCPEIAAAYSKLVGLRIGPGWNRRIKELFSGIKGCTHLSELLGPMATTTFQTLYKAREQNSDHLKDSASAPPLLGTCHAFDPQGEVVKWFFPTFAQSQQTAQEAEASPQ
;
A
#
# COMPACT_ATOMS: atom_id res chain seq x y z
N MET A 1 13.66 -17.85 -11.04
CA MET A 1 12.27 -17.40 -10.84
C MET A 1 11.44 -18.62 -10.49
N PRO A 2 10.62 -18.60 -9.43
CA PRO A 2 9.79 -19.74 -9.03
C PRO A 2 8.48 -19.86 -9.83
N LEU A 3 8.42 -19.33 -11.06
CA LEU A 3 7.27 -19.42 -11.95
C LEU A 3 7.55 -20.42 -13.07
N SER A 4 6.49 -20.95 -13.70
CA SER A 4 6.63 -21.79 -14.89
C SER A 4 7.35 -21.07 -16.02
N ALA A 5 7.97 -21.85 -16.91
CA ALA A 5 8.68 -21.29 -18.06
C ALA A 5 7.70 -20.46 -18.93
N PRO A 6 8.01 -19.17 -19.20
CA PRO A 6 7.15 -18.34 -20.02
C PRO A 6 7.28 -18.71 -21.51
N ALA A 7 6.25 -18.38 -22.29
CA ALA A 7 6.35 -18.36 -23.74
C ALA A 7 7.44 -17.35 -24.20
N PRO A 8 8.03 -17.53 -25.40
CA PRO A 8 8.98 -16.57 -25.97
C PRO A 8 8.41 -15.15 -25.99
N ARG A 9 9.19 -14.18 -25.50
CA ARG A 9 8.73 -12.79 -25.30
C ARG A 9 9.90 -11.80 -25.32
N LYS A 10 9.60 -10.52 -25.55
CA LYS A 10 10.53 -9.39 -25.45
C LYS A 10 10.08 -8.44 -24.34
N LEU A 11 11.02 -7.89 -23.58
CA LEU A 11 10.73 -6.83 -22.61
C LEU A 11 10.41 -5.52 -23.35
N ILE A 12 9.25 -4.93 -23.04
CA ILE A 12 8.75 -3.70 -23.69
C ILE A 12 8.63 -2.54 -22.70
N HIS A 13 8.29 -2.83 -21.44
CA HIS A 13 8.02 -1.84 -20.39
C HIS A 13 8.45 -2.41 -19.04
N THR A 14 9.09 -1.57 -18.24
CA THR A 14 9.42 -1.85 -16.85
C THR A 14 8.78 -0.78 -15.98
N ARG A 15 7.96 -1.20 -15.03
CA ARG A 15 7.53 -0.36 -13.92
C ARG A 15 8.30 -0.79 -12.68
N THR A 16 8.86 0.17 -11.97
CA THR A 16 9.44 -0.03 -10.64
C THR A 16 8.63 0.78 -9.64
N VAL A 17 8.25 0.16 -8.53
CA VAL A 17 7.62 0.83 -7.39
C VAL A 17 8.45 0.52 -6.16
N THR A 18 8.85 1.56 -5.45
CA THR A 18 9.49 1.46 -4.13
C THR A 18 8.62 2.17 -3.11
N CYS A 19 8.41 1.55 -1.96
CA CYS A 19 7.75 2.17 -0.83
C CYS A 19 8.63 2.00 0.40
N GLN A 20 8.89 3.09 1.11
CA GLN A 20 9.77 3.12 2.28
C GLN A 20 9.04 3.77 3.44
N GLY A 21 9.22 3.23 4.64
CA GLY A 21 8.65 3.76 5.87
C GLY A 21 9.75 4.25 6.80
N TYR A 22 9.52 5.41 7.41
CA TYR A 22 10.46 6.10 8.29
C TYR A 22 9.74 6.52 9.56
N GLU A 23 10.33 6.22 10.72
CA GLU A 23 9.91 6.77 12.00
C GLU A 23 10.52 8.18 12.16
N ARG A 24 9.73 9.14 12.63
CA ARG A 24 10.15 10.52 12.85
C ARG A 24 10.38 10.79 14.33
N ASP A 25 11.23 11.78 14.61
CA ASP A 25 11.53 12.20 15.99
C ASP A 25 10.33 12.84 16.72
N ASP A 26 9.29 13.24 16.00
CA ASP A 26 8.06 13.83 16.56
C ASP A 26 6.95 12.80 16.84
N GLY A 27 7.25 11.51 16.71
CA GLY A 27 6.30 10.43 16.97
C GLY A 27 5.29 10.19 15.85
N LEU A 28 5.56 10.69 14.64
CA LEU A 28 4.84 10.36 13.41
C LEU A 28 5.70 9.44 12.52
N TRP A 29 5.12 8.96 11.42
CA TRP A 29 5.82 8.16 10.42
C TRP A 29 5.64 8.77 9.04
N ASP A 30 6.73 8.83 8.26
CA ASP A 30 6.66 9.15 6.84
C ASP A 30 6.70 7.87 6.00
N ILE A 31 5.80 7.77 5.04
CA ILE A 31 5.74 6.70 4.05
C ILE A 31 5.95 7.32 2.68
N GLU A 32 7.05 6.96 2.03
CA GLU A 32 7.42 7.46 0.72
C GLU A 32 7.20 6.39 -0.33
N GLY A 33 6.36 6.70 -1.31
CA GLY A 33 6.18 5.93 -2.52
C GLY A 33 6.90 6.62 -3.69
N HIS A 34 7.64 5.84 -4.46
CA HIS A 34 8.23 6.27 -5.72
C HIS A 34 7.92 5.24 -6.81
N MET A 35 7.52 5.74 -7.98
CA MET A 35 7.27 4.91 -9.15
C MET A 35 7.99 5.46 -10.37
N THR A 36 8.64 4.56 -11.12
CA THR A 36 9.20 4.87 -12.45
C THR A 36 8.65 3.93 -13.51
N ASP A 37 8.33 4.46 -14.68
CA ASP A 37 7.99 3.69 -15.88
C ASP A 37 9.03 3.92 -16.98
N VAL A 38 9.67 2.85 -17.46
CA VAL A 38 10.71 2.90 -18.49
C VAL A 38 10.34 1.97 -19.64
N LYS A 39 10.53 2.42 -20.88
CA LYS A 39 10.29 1.63 -22.09
C LYS A 39 11.59 1.23 -22.77
N THR A 40 11.60 0.08 -23.44
CA THR A 40 12.78 -0.42 -24.18
C THR A 40 12.88 0.10 -25.61
N TYR A 41 12.02 1.04 -26.00
CA TYR A 41 11.96 1.63 -27.33
C TYR A 41 11.73 3.14 -27.24
N THR A 42 12.30 3.85 -28.20
CA THR A 42 12.08 5.29 -28.41
C THR A 42 10.72 5.52 -29.05
N PHE A 43 10.02 6.59 -28.66
CA PHE A 43 8.76 6.96 -29.27
C PHE A 43 8.59 8.49 -29.35
N PRO A 44 7.83 9.02 -30.33
CA PRO A 44 7.61 10.45 -30.47
C PRO A 44 6.90 11.06 -29.26
N ASN A 45 7.34 12.24 -28.84
CA ASN A 45 6.70 13.03 -27.81
C ASN A 45 6.99 14.52 -28.04
N ARG A 46 5.95 15.30 -28.33
CA ARG A 46 6.06 16.73 -28.61
C ARG A 46 6.59 17.51 -27.39
N ASP A 47 6.05 17.24 -26.22
CA ASP A 47 6.30 18.01 -25.00
C ASP A 47 7.71 17.75 -24.42
N ARG A 48 8.38 16.67 -24.85
CA ARG A 48 9.76 16.29 -24.47
C ARG A 48 10.78 16.53 -25.59
N GLY A 49 10.49 17.46 -26.51
CA GLY A 49 11.44 17.88 -27.54
C GLY A 49 11.50 16.99 -28.78
N GLY A 50 10.47 16.17 -29.00
CA GLY A 50 10.29 15.37 -30.22
C GLY A 50 10.15 13.87 -29.96
N GLU A 51 10.87 13.34 -28.96
CA GLU A 51 10.87 11.93 -28.59
C GLU A 51 11.21 11.71 -27.12
N ILE A 52 10.85 10.55 -26.58
CA ILE A 52 11.40 10.01 -25.33
C ILE A 52 12.22 8.78 -25.72
N LYS A 53 13.48 8.71 -25.28
CA LYS A 53 14.42 7.68 -25.71
C LYS A 53 14.20 6.37 -24.96
N ALA A 54 14.55 5.25 -25.59
CA ALA A 54 14.61 3.95 -24.92
C ALA A 54 15.49 4.03 -23.66
N GLY A 55 14.99 3.51 -22.53
CA GLY A 55 15.67 3.57 -21.23
C GLY A 55 15.39 4.85 -20.42
N GLU A 56 14.81 5.89 -21.01
CA GLU A 56 14.43 7.11 -20.31
C GLU A 56 13.09 6.92 -19.57
N PRO A 57 12.95 7.41 -18.32
CA PRO A 57 11.68 7.38 -17.61
C PRO A 57 10.59 8.19 -18.35
N VAL A 58 9.51 7.50 -18.69
CA VAL A 58 8.27 8.10 -19.19
C VAL A 58 7.51 8.73 -18.03
N HIS A 59 7.46 8.03 -16.90
CA HIS A 59 6.88 8.51 -15.66
C HIS A 59 7.88 8.36 -14.51
N GLY A 60 7.88 9.34 -13.62
CA GLY A 60 8.62 9.36 -12.36
C GLY A 60 7.80 10.14 -11.36
N MET A 61 7.25 9.46 -10.36
CA MET A 61 6.23 10.00 -9.48
C MET A 61 6.60 9.70 -8.03
N TRP A 62 6.57 10.72 -7.20
CA TRP A 62 6.79 10.63 -5.76
C TRP A 62 5.50 10.97 -5.03
N LEU A 63 5.24 10.26 -3.93
CA LEU A 63 4.20 10.59 -2.97
C LEU A 63 4.72 10.33 -1.55
N ARG A 64 4.61 11.31 -0.66
CA ARG A 64 4.90 11.13 0.77
C ARG A 64 3.63 11.29 1.57
N LEU A 65 3.39 10.38 2.51
CA LEU A 65 2.33 10.47 3.51
C LEU A 65 2.96 10.53 4.90
N THR A 66 2.53 11.48 5.72
CA THR A 66 2.83 11.47 7.16
C THR A 66 1.64 10.89 7.91
N VAL A 67 1.86 9.91 8.78
CA VAL A 67 0.80 9.18 9.50
C VAL A 67 1.08 9.01 10.99
N ASP A 68 0.02 8.83 11.78
CA ASP A 68 0.10 8.41 13.18
C ASP A 68 -0.08 6.89 13.36
N LEU A 69 -0.02 6.40 14.61
CA LEU A 69 -0.21 4.99 14.96
C LEU A 69 -1.63 4.49 14.64
N GLU A 70 -2.61 5.40 14.63
CA GLU A 70 -3.98 5.16 14.22
C GLU A 70 -4.12 5.04 12.68
N MET A 71 -3.03 5.21 11.93
CA MET A 71 -2.98 5.20 10.47
C MET A 71 -3.77 6.35 9.83
N THR A 72 -3.93 7.47 10.54
CA THR A 72 -4.51 8.71 10.03
C THR A 72 -3.45 9.51 9.29
N VAL A 73 -3.78 10.04 8.11
CA VAL A 73 -2.89 10.88 7.31
C VAL A 73 -2.90 12.32 7.84
N HIS A 74 -1.75 12.81 8.29
CA HIS A 74 -1.54 14.18 8.77
C HIS A 74 -1.02 15.12 7.68
N ALA A 75 -0.22 14.59 6.75
CA ALA A 75 0.28 15.33 5.60
C ALA A 75 0.37 14.43 4.36
N ALA A 76 0.22 15.03 3.18
CA ALA A 76 0.37 14.34 1.91
C ALA A 76 1.01 15.29 0.88
N GLU A 77 2.10 14.85 0.26
CA GLU A 77 2.82 15.60 -0.77
C GLU A 77 3.03 14.72 -2.00
N ALA A 78 2.73 15.25 -3.18
CA ALA A 78 2.94 14.57 -4.45
C ALA A 78 3.90 15.37 -5.33
N TRP A 79 4.74 14.66 -6.09
CA TRP A 79 5.65 15.28 -7.04
C TRP A 79 5.75 14.44 -8.32
N THR A 80 5.86 15.12 -9.46
CA THR A 80 6.07 14.52 -10.77
C THR A 80 7.45 14.92 -11.28
N GLU A 81 8.40 14.00 -11.27
CA GLU A 81 9.75 14.19 -11.75
C GLU A 81 9.84 13.98 -13.26
N TYR A 82 9.20 12.92 -13.77
CA TYR A 82 9.09 12.66 -15.21
C TYR A 82 7.63 12.47 -15.61
N SER A 83 7.22 13.13 -16.69
CA SER A 83 5.94 12.92 -17.35
C SER A 83 6.06 13.03 -18.87
N PRO A 84 5.13 12.42 -19.62
CA PRO A 84 5.05 12.58 -21.07
C PRO A 84 4.37 13.88 -21.49
N PHE A 85 3.64 14.54 -20.59
CA PHE A 85 2.91 15.79 -20.88
C PHE A 85 3.24 16.85 -19.84
N SER A 86 3.38 18.10 -20.29
CA SER A 86 3.77 19.22 -19.42
C SER A 86 2.71 19.58 -18.38
N VAL A 87 1.44 19.22 -18.62
CA VAL A 87 0.30 19.46 -17.72
C VAL A 87 0.23 18.46 -16.55
N CYS A 88 0.89 17.30 -16.66
CA CYS A 88 0.78 16.25 -15.65
C CYS A 88 1.12 16.68 -14.22
N PRO A 89 2.15 17.51 -13.96
CA PRO A 89 2.48 17.96 -12.60
C PRO A 89 1.38 18.76 -11.91
N GLU A 90 0.47 19.40 -12.65
CA GLU A 90 -0.57 20.29 -12.08
C GLU A 90 -1.54 19.54 -11.15
N ILE A 91 -1.69 18.23 -11.31
CA ILE A 91 -2.60 17.43 -10.48
C ILE A 91 -2.03 17.11 -9.08
N ALA A 92 -0.75 17.37 -8.83
CA ALA A 92 -0.07 17.02 -7.59
C ALA A 92 -0.80 17.59 -6.34
N ALA A 93 -1.24 18.85 -6.41
CA ALA A 93 -1.93 19.52 -5.31
C ALA A 93 -3.25 18.82 -4.90
N ALA A 94 -3.88 18.06 -5.80
CA ALA A 94 -5.12 17.34 -5.49
C ALA A 94 -4.93 16.29 -4.39
N TYR A 95 -3.72 15.74 -4.22
CA TYR A 95 -3.43 14.67 -3.26
C TYR A 95 -3.42 15.14 -1.80
N SER A 96 -3.43 16.46 -1.55
CA SER A 96 -3.71 17.03 -0.22
C SER A 96 -5.06 16.58 0.37
N LYS A 97 -6.02 16.16 -0.48
CA LYS A 97 -7.32 15.60 -0.06
C LYS A 97 -7.20 14.28 0.73
N LEU A 98 -6.02 13.69 0.80
CA LEU A 98 -5.74 12.52 1.63
C LEU A 98 -5.64 12.87 3.13
N VAL A 99 -5.32 14.12 3.47
CA VAL A 99 -5.19 14.57 4.86
C VAL A 99 -6.51 14.38 5.59
N GLY A 100 -6.43 13.82 6.81
CA GLY A 100 -7.56 13.45 7.65
C GLY A 100 -8.20 12.10 7.31
N LEU A 101 -7.78 11.41 6.25
CA LEU A 101 -8.25 10.06 5.96
C LEU A 101 -7.46 9.03 6.75
N ARG A 102 -8.11 7.92 7.09
CA ARG A 102 -7.49 6.76 7.72
C ARG A 102 -7.16 5.70 6.68
N ILE A 103 -5.93 5.18 6.72
CA ILE A 103 -5.49 4.04 5.93
C ILE A 103 -6.01 2.76 6.62
N GLY A 104 -6.79 1.95 5.89
CA GLY A 104 -7.43 0.76 6.45
C GLY A 104 -8.55 0.21 5.56
N PRO A 105 -9.53 -0.53 6.14
CA PRO A 105 -10.67 -1.05 5.39
C PRO A 105 -11.38 0.05 4.58
N GLY A 106 -11.59 -0.20 3.28
CA GLY A 106 -12.21 0.77 2.37
C GLY A 106 -11.26 1.80 1.75
N TRP A 107 -9.97 1.79 2.07
CA TRP A 107 -8.96 2.71 1.52
C TRP A 107 -9.01 2.83 -0.01
N ASN A 108 -8.95 1.70 -0.72
CA ASN A 108 -9.01 1.67 -2.19
C ASN A 108 -10.31 2.25 -2.75
N ARG A 109 -11.44 2.07 -2.05
CA ARG A 109 -12.71 2.68 -2.45
C ARG A 109 -12.63 4.20 -2.32
N ARG A 110 -12.09 4.70 -1.20
CA ARG A 110 -11.93 6.12 -0.95
C ARG A 110 -10.99 6.81 -1.95
N ILE A 111 -9.89 6.15 -2.31
CA ILE A 111 -8.99 6.63 -3.38
C ILE A 111 -9.75 6.79 -4.69
N LYS A 112 -10.54 5.78 -5.08
CA LYS A 112 -11.34 5.84 -6.31
C LYS A 112 -12.36 6.97 -6.28
N GLU A 113 -13.03 7.20 -5.15
CA GLU A 113 -13.98 8.31 -5.00
C GLU A 113 -13.32 9.68 -5.20
N LEU A 114 -12.10 9.85 -4.69
CA LEU A 114 -11.39 11.13 -4.73
C LEU A 114 -10.68 11.40 -6.05
N PHE A 115 -10.07 10.37 -6.64
CA PHE A 115 -9.05 10.53 -7.70
C PHE A 115 -9.38 9.81 -9.01
N SER A 116 -10.58 9.23 -9.15
CA SER A 116 -10.99 8.62 -10.43
C SER A 116 -11.17 9.65 -11.55
N GLY A 117 -10.92 9.19 -12.78
CA GLY A 117 -11.04 10.01 -13.99
C GLY A 117 -10.07 11.20 -13.94
N ILE A 118 -10.58 12.39 -14.26
CA ILE A 118 -9.79 13.62 -14.35
C ILE A 118 -9.41 14.22 -12.97
N LYS A 119 -9.89 13.63 -11.87
CA LYS A 119 -9.70 14.17 -10.51
C LYS A 119 -8.35 13.81 -9.89
N GLY A 120 -7.59 12.92 -10.52
CA GLY A 120 -6.29 12.46 -10.06
C GLY A 120 -5.41 11.95 -11.19
N CYS A 121 -4.20 11.55 -10.83
CA CYS A 121 -3.28 10.88 -11.74
C CYS A 121 -3.41 9.37 -11.54
N THR A 122 -3.52 8.59 -12.61
CA THR A 122 -3.53 7.12 -12.51
C THR A 122 -2.30 6.61 -11.76
N HIS A 123 -1.11 7.10 -12.09
CA HIS A 123 0.16 6.64 -11.51
C HIS A 123 0.26 6.91 -9.99
N LEU A 124 -0.01 8.14 -9.55
CA LEU A 124 0.00 8.48 -8.13
C LEU A 124 -1.12 7.77 -7.36
N SER A 125 -2.30 7.59 -7.98
CA SER A 125 -3.42 6.90 -7.33
C SER A 125 -3.17 5.40 -7.15
N GLU A 126 -2.51 4.76 -8.11
CA GLU A 126 -2.11 3.35 -8.03
C GLU A 126 -1.03 3.13 -6.96
N LEU A 127 -0.14 4.10 -6.76
CA LEU A 127 0.93 4.04 -5.76
C LEU A 127 0.38 3.97 -4.32
N LEU A 128 -0.80 4.53 -4.08
CA LEU A 128 -1.45 4.55 -2.75
C LEU A 128 -1.85 3.15 -2.23
N GLY A 129 -1.99 2.15 -3.10
CA GLY A 129 -2.24 0.77 -2.70
C GLY A 129 -1.01 0.15 -2.01
N PRO A 130 0.12 0.02 -2.72
CA PRO A 130 1.39 -0.42 -2.14
C PRO A 130 1.84 0.40 -0.93
N MET A 131 1.63 1.71 -0.94
CA MET A 131 1.93 2.57 0.20
C MET A 131 1.11 2.18 1.44
N ALA A 132 -0.19 1.87 1.30
CA ALA A 132 -1.01 1.44 2.43
C ALA A 132 -0.50 0.15 3.09
N THR A 133 -0.10 -0.84 2.28
CA THR A 133 0.54 -2.05 2.80
C THR A 133 1.85 -1.73 3.50
N THR A 134 2.66 -0.84 2.92
CA THR A 134 3.92 -0.39 3.53
C THR A 134 3.69 0.31 4.85
N THR A 135 2.68 1.18 4.95
CA THR A 135 2.27 1.81 6.20
C THR A 135 1.95 0.76 7.25
N PHE A 136 1.09 -0.20 6.94
CA PHE A 136 0.70 -1.24 7.88
C PHE A 136 1.89 -2.04 8.40
N GLN A 137 2.80 -2.44 7.52
CA GLN A 137 3.99 -3.21 7.88
C GLN A 137 5.01 -2.37 8.66
N THR A 138 5.14 -1.09 8.34
CA THR A 138 6.05 -0.15 9.04
C THR A 138 5.60 0.06 10.49
N LEU A 139 4.29 0.28 10.68
CA LEU A 139 3.73 0.60 12.00
C LEU A 139 3.48 -0.63 12.87
N TYR A 140 3.57 -1.85 12.31
CA TYR A 140 3.20 -3.08 13.01
C TYR A 140 3.88 -3.20 14.38
N LYS A 141 5.21 -3.10 14.42
CA LYS A 141 6.00 -3.20 15.65
C LYS A 141 5.69 -2.08 16.65
N ALA A 142 5.60 -0.83 16.18
CA ALA A 142 5.31 0.31 17.04
C ALA A 142 3.91 0.21 17.68
N ARG A 143 2.95 -0.38 16.95
CA ARG A 143 1.61 -0.66 17.45
C ARG A 143 1.59 -1.83 18.43
N GLU A 144 2.37 -2.89 18.18
CA GLU A 144 2.52 -3.99 19.14
C GLU A 144 3.08 -3.48 20.49
N GLN A 145 4.12 -2.65 20.45
CA GLN A 145 4.77 -2.11 21.66
C GLN A 145 3.83 -1.19 22.47
N ASN A 146 2.95 -0.43 21.83
CA ASN A 146 1.93 0.37 22.52
C ASN A 146 0.75 -0.46 23.02
N SER A 147 0.66 -1.74 22.65
CA SER A 147 -0.46 -2.63 22.96
C SER A 147 -0.15 -3.66 24.05
N ASP A 148 0.68 -3.30 25.04
CA ASP A 148 1.12 -4.17 26.15
C ASP A 148 -0.01 -4.90 26.92
N HIS A 149 -1.28 -4.62 26.60
CA HIS A 149 -2.48 -5.32 27.07
C HIS A 149 -2.92 -6.57 26.26
N LEU A 150 -2.31 -6.89 25.11
CA LEU A 150 -2.78 -7.99 24.22
C LEU A 150 -2.02 -9.32 24.38
N LYS A 151 -0.98 -9.40 25.23
CA LYS A 151 -0.16 -10.61 25.35
C LYS A 151 -0.85 -11.78 26.07
N ASP A 152 -1.93 -11.52 26.82
CA ASP A 152 -2.66 -12.52 27.64
C ASP A 152 -4.18 -12.59 27.37
N SER A 153 -4.70 -11.92 26.33
CA SER A 153 -6.15 -11.88 26.09
C SER A 153 -6.60 -12.93 25.06
N ALA A 154 -7.73 -13.59 25.33
CA ALA A 154 -8.47 -14.41 24.36
C ALA A 154 -9.08 -13.57 23.19
N SER A 155 -8.64 -12.33 23.02
CA SER A 155 -9.11 -11.41 21.98
C SER A 155 -8.51 -11.77 20.63
N ALA A 156 -9.24 -11.47 19.56
CA ALA A 156 -8.76 -11.65 18.20
C ALA A 156 -7.42 -10.93 17.97
N PRO A 157 -6.38 -11.63 17.47
CA PRO A 157 -5.11 -11.01 17.12
C PRO A 157 -5.29 -9.88 16.08
N PRO A 158 -4.51 -8.78 16.14
CA PRO A 158 -4.63 -7.68 15.19
C PRO A 158 -4.48 -8.07 13.70
N LEU A 159 -3.77 -9.17 13.42
CA LEU A 159 -3.56 -9.69 12.07
C LEU A 159 -4.63 -10.66 11.58
N LEU A 160 -5.58 -11.04 12.43
CA LEU A 160 -6.56 -12.06 12.12
C LEU A 160 -7.44 -11.66 10.91
N GLY A 161 -7.56 -12.57 9.94
CA GLY A 161 -8.34 -12.35 8.71
C GLY A 161 -7.73 -11.32 7.75
N THR A 162 -6.52 -10.80 8.02
CA THR A 162 -5.90 -9.76 7.16
C THR A 162 -5.19 -10.33 5.94
N CYS A 163 -4.80 -11.61 5.97
CA CYS A 163 -4.25 -12.33 4.83
C CYS A 163 -4.47 -13.84 4.96
N HIS A 164 -4.15 -14.58 3.90
CA HIS A 164 -4.32 -16.04 3.86
C HIS A 164 -3.59 -16.77 5.00
N ALA A 165 -2.40 -16.31 5.38
CA ALA A 165 -1.67 -16.92 6.48
C ALA A 165 -2.37 -16.72 7.83
N PHE A 166 -3.02 -15.58 8.05
CA PHE A 166 -3.76 -15.29 9.28
C PHE A 166 -5.26 -15.61 9.17
N ASP A 167 -5.61 -16.64 8.41
CA ASP A 167 -6.96 -17.23 8.45
C ASP A 167 -7.28 -17.64 9.90
N PRO A 168 -8.41 -17.21 10.48
CA PRO A 168 -8.82 -17.62 11.83
C PRO A 168 -8.79 -19.13 12.09
N GLN A 169 -8.95 -19.95 11.05
CA GLN A 169 -8.95 -21.41 11.15
C GLN A 169 -7.61 -22.04 10.69
N GLY A 170 -6.66 -21.22 10.24
CA GLY A 170 -5.40 -21.65 9.65
C GLY A 170 -4.33 -22.08 10.66
N GLU A 171 -3.37 -22.89 10.19
CA GLU A 171 -2.30 -23.45 11.01
C GLU A 171 -1.41 -22.39 11.68
N VAL A 172 -1.14 -21.28 10.99
CA VAL A 172 -0.33 -20.19 11.53
C VAL A 172 -0.98 -19.57 12.77
N VAL A 173 -2.31 -19.37 12.76
CA VAL A 173 -3.03 -18.84 13.93
C VAL A 173 -2.99 -19.83 15.08
N LYS A 174 -3.09 -21.14 14.82
CA LYS A 174 -2.94 -22.18 15.86
C LYS A 174 -1.55 -22.17 16.49
N TRP A 175 -0.50 -21.93 15.69
CA TRP A 175 0.88 -21.91 16.19
C TRP A 175 1.21 -20.64 16.99
N PHE A 176 0.81 -19.47 16.49
CA PHE A 176 1.15 -18.18 17.10
C PHE A 176 0.15 -17.70 18.15
N PHE A 177 -1.12 -18.12 18.07
CA PHE A 177 -2.21 -17.70 18.97
C PHE A 177 -3.05 -18.90 19.46
N PRO A 178 -2.44 -19.89 20.14
CA PRO A 178 -3.10 -21.13 20.52
C PRO A 178 -4.33 -20.92 21.41
N THR A 179 -4.28 -19.96 22.36
CA THR A 179 -5.40 -19.66 23.26
C THR A 179 -6.62 -19.11 22.52
N PHE A 180 -6.42 -18.29 21.50
CA PHE A 180 -7.50 -17.78 20.64
C PHE A 180 -8.07 -18.90 19.75
N ALA A 181 -7.20 -19.72 19.15
CA ALA A 181 -7.64 -20.85 18.33
C ALA A 181 -8.47 -21.85 19.14
N GLN A 182 -8.08 -22.12 20.39
CA GLN A 182 -8.81 -23.02 21.28
C GLN A 182 -10.19 -22.46 21.67
N SER A 183 -10.30 -21.15 21.95
CA SER A 183 -11.59 -20.54 22.29
C SER A 183 -12.59 -20.56 21.12
N GLN A 184 -12.12 -20.39 19.89
CA GLN A 184 -12.92 -20.53 18.67
C GLN A 184 -13.44 -21.95 18.49
N GLN A 185 -12.58 -22.95 18.72
CA GLN A 185 -12.96 -24.36 18.61
C GLN A 185 -14.04 -24.73 19.66
N THR A 186 -13.87 -24.30 20.92
CA THR A 186 -14.86 -24.53 21.98
C THR A 186 -16.20 -23.85 21.66
N ALA A 187 -16.18 -22.64 21.08
CA ALA A 187 -17.40 -21.95 20.66
C ALA A 187 -18.13 -22.69 19.52
N GLN A 188 -17.40 -23.17 18.51
CA GLN A 188 -17.97 -23.94 17.39
C GLN A 188 -18.55 -25.29 17.85
N GLU A 189 -17.90 -25.98 18.77
CA GLU A 189 -18.39 -27.24 19.35
C GLU A 189 -19.67 -27.04 20.18
N ALA A 190 -19.77 -25.91 20.90
CA ALA A 190 -20.99 -25.55 21.64
C ALA A 190 -22.18 -25.19 20.73
N GLU A 191 -21.93 -24.57 19.57
CA GLU A 191 -22.96 -24.28 18.56
C GLU A 191 -23.37 -25.52 17.74
N ALA A 192 -22.47 -26.49 17.57
CA ALA A 192 -22.70 -27.69 16.77
C ALA A 192 -23.41 -28.83 17.53
N SER A 193 -23.64 -28.69 18.83
CA SER A 193 -24.33 -29.70 19.65
C SER A 193 -25.85 -29.42 19.64
N PRO A 194 -26.67 -30.17 18.88
CA PRO A 194 -28.11 -29.95 18.86
C PRO A 194 -28.73 -30.33 20.21
N GLN A 195 -29.69 -29.51 20.68
CA GLN A 195 -30.65 -29.91 21.72
C GLN A 195 -31.57 -31.01 21.21
#